data_AF-A0A3D1ZPY1-F1
#
_entry.id   AF-A0A3D1ZPY1-F1
#
_cell.length_a   1.000
_cell.length_b   1.000
_cell.length_c   1.000
_cell.angle_alpha   90.00
_cell.angle_beta   90.00
_cell.angle_gamma   90.00
#
_symmetry.space_group_name_H-M   'P 1'
#
loop_
_entity.id
_entity.type
_entity.pdbx_description
1 polymer ?
#
loop_
_entity_poly.entity_id
_entity_poly.type
_entity_poly.pdbx_seq_one_letter_code
_entity_poly.pdbx_strand_id
1 'polypeptide(L)'
;MSESGDLLYRRLLLHSHVDEQPFTNTGGHVDARRDETVIARSHMNLASYGGVAMRGSLIDGFNSVILTTGFGDGVETIAPLPDGCAF
;
A
#
# COMPACT_ATOMS: atom_id res chain seq x y z
N MET A 1 2.49 -4.82 -3.07
CA MET A 1 1.84 -6.01 -3.64
C MET A 1 2.67 -6.49 -4.81
N SER A 2 2.70 -7.79 -5.07
CA SER A 2 3.32 -8.34 -6.29
C SER A 2 2.48 -7.96 -7.51
N GLU A 3 3.02 -8.19 -8.70
CA GLU A 3 2.28 -8.03 -9.95
C GLU A 3 1.07 -8.97 -10.07
N SER A 4 1.10 -10.13 -9.41
CA SER A 4 -0.03 -11.07 -9.32
C SER A 4 -1.12 -10.63 -8.33
N GLY A 5 -0.88 -9.59 -7.53
CA GLY A 5 -1.84 -9.10 -6.53
C GLY A 5 -1.65 -9.66 -5.12
N ASP A 6 -0.55 -10.36 -4.85
CA ASP A 6 -0.25 -10.89 -3.52
C ASP A 6 0.23 -9.78 -2.57
N LEU A 7 -0.18 -9.90 -1.30
CA LEU A 7 0.23 -8.97 -0.26
C LEU A 7 1.69 -9.23 0.14
N LEU A 8 2.60 -8.36 -0.30
CA LEU A 8 4.02 -8.40 0.09
C LEU A 8 4.28 -7.72 1.44
N TYR A 9 3.60 -6.60 1.69
CA TYR A 9 3.83 -5.77 2.86
C TYR A 9 2.60 -4.92 3.14
N ARG A 10 2.33 -4.68 4.43
CA ARG A 10 1.36 -3.70 4.89
C ARG A 10 1.97 -2.83 5.98
N ARG A 11 1.78 -1.53 5.80
CA ARG A 11 1.95 -0.55 6.88
C ARG A 11 0.60 -0.15 7.43
N LEU A 12 0.45 -0.21 8.75
CA LEU A 12 -0.68 0.33 9.47
C LEU A 12 -0.32 1.72 9.99
N LEU A 13 -1.20 2.69 9.73
CA LEU A 13 -1.11 4.06 10.26
C LEU A 13 -2.25 4.20 11.29
N LEU A 14 -1.92 4.03 12.56
CA LEU A 14 -2.89 3.89 13.65
C LEU A 14 -3.19 5.19 14.41
N HIS A 15 -2.59 6.31 13.99
CA HIS A 15 -2.87 7.63 14.56
C HIS A 15 -2.57 8.73 13.54
N SER A 16 -3.21 9.88 13.74
CA SER A 16 -2.96 11.07 12.94
C SER A 16 -1.73 11.82 13.41
N HIS A 17 -0.89 12.27 12.48
CA HIS A 17 0.24 13.15 12.76
C HIS A 17 -0.04 14.55 12.22
N VAL A 18 -1.04 15.22 12.82
CA VAL A 18 -1.54 16.51 12.32
C VAL A 18 -0.51 17.65 12.45
N ASP A 19 0.45 17.53 13.37
CA ASP A 19 1.43 18.59 13.66
C ASP A 19 2.81 18.37 13.01
N GLU A 20 3.04 17.21 12.39
CA GLU A 20 4.29 16.88 11.73
C GLU A 20 4.11 17.15 10.23
N GLN A 21 4.67 18.25 9.71
CA GLN A 21 4.64 18.53 8.27
C GLN A 21 5.99 19.11 7.81
N PRO A 22 6.53 18.66 6.66
CA PRO A 22 5.98 17.68 5.73
C PRO A 22 6.07 16.25 6.27
N PHE A 23 5.01 15.47 6.06
CA PHE A 23 4.96 14.09 6.53
C PHE A 23 5.76 13.15 5.62
N THR A 24 7.05 12.98 5.90
CA THR A 24 7.91 11.98 5.27
C THR A 24 8.26 10.90 6.28
N ASN A 25 7.63 9.74 6.17
CA ASN A 25 7.90 8.60 7.03
C ASN A 25 8.26 7.35 6.21
N THR A 26 9.33 6.66 6.57
CA THR A 26 9.80 5.44 5.91
C THR A 26 9.15 4.21 6.52
N GLY A 27 8.63 3.31 5.66
CA GLY A 27 8.07 2.02 6.06
C GLY A 27 9.09 1.01 6.55
N GLY A 28 8.61 -0.18 6.89
CA GLY A 28 9.44 -1.34 7.12
C GLY A 28 10.09 -1.82 5.80
N HIS A 29 11.07 -2.71 5.94
CA HIS A 29 11.74 -3.31 4.81
C HIS A 29 10.75 -4.13 3.96
N VAL A 30 10.84 -3.96 2.64
CA VAL A 30 10.18 -4.80 1.65
C VAL A 30 11.29 -5.42 0.82
N ASP A 31 11.39 -6.75 0.85
CA ASP A 31 12.32 -7.47 -0.01
C ASP A 31 11.73 -7.48 -1.42
N ALA A 32 12.32 -6.68 -2.30
CA ALA A 32 11.94 -6.55 -3.69
C ALA A 32 13.20 -6.41 -4.54
N ARG A 33 13.28 -7.15 -5.65
CA ARG A 33 14.42 -7.00 -6.56
C ARG A 33 14.37 -5.64 -7.24
N ARG A 34 15.53 -5.18 -7.72
CA ARG A 34 15.66 -3.89 -8.39
C ARG A 34 14.75 -3.74 -9.61
N ASP A 35 14.57 -4.82 -10.36
CA ASP A 35 13.77 -4.94 -11.58
C ASP A 35 12.36 -5.49 -11.35
N GLU A 36 12.01 -5.84 -10.12
CA GLU A 36 10.70 -6.40 -9.80
C GLU A 36 9.63 -5.32 -9.79
N THR A 37 8.55 -5.57 -10.54
CA THR A 37 7.38 -4.68 -10.51
C THR A 37 6.55 -4.94 -9.27
N VAL A 38 6.33 -3.89 -8.49
CA VAL A 38 5.45 -3.91 -7.33
C VAL A 38 4.36 -2.84 -7.46
N ILE A 39 3.24 -3.09 -6.80
CA ILE A 39 2.10 -2.19 -6.73
C ILE A 39 1.92 -1.71 -5.30
N ALA A 40 1.88 -0.39 -5.11
CA ALA A 40 1.58 0.27 -3.85
C ALA A 40 0.22 0.98 -3.93
N ARG A 41 -0.65 0.74 -2.96
CA ARG A 41 -1.99 1.35 -2.87
C ARG A 41 -2.35 1.60 -1.42
N SER A 42 -3.18 2.60 -1.19
CA SER A 42 -3.64 2.98 0.15
C SER A 42 -5.04 2.44 0.41
N HIS A 43 -5.24 1.91 1.62
CA HIS A 43 -6.53 1.50 2.15
C HIS A 43 -6.96 2.47 3.24
N MET A 44 -8.14 3.05 3.13
CA MET A 44 -8.75 3.90 4.15
C MET A 44 -9.85 3.12 4.85
N ASN A 45 -9.94 3.19 6.17
CA ASN A 45 -10.89 2.40 6.96
C ASN A 45 -12.33 2.43 6.40
N LEU A 46 -12.90 3.63 6.25
CA LEU A 46 -14.30 3.81 5.81
C LEU A 46 -14.46 3.97 4.29
N ALA A 47 -13.36 4.08 3.53
CA ALA A 47 -13.39 4.35 2.10
C ALA A 47 -12.71 3.25 1.26
N SER A 48 -12.32 2.15 1.90
CA SER A 48 -11.64 1.01 1.29
C SER A 48 -10.39 1.43 0.50
N TYR A 49 -9.98 0.62 -0.48
CA TYR A 49 -8.93 1.03 -1.40
C TYR A 49 -9.42 2.09 -2.38
N GLY A 50 -8.59 3.10 -2.62
CA GLY A 50 -8.77 4.00 -3.76
C GLY A 50 -8.59 3.28 -5.11
N GLY A 51 -9.08 3.89 -6.18
CA GLY A 51 -8.93 3.38 -7.55
C GLY A 51 -7.56 3.60 -8.17
N VAL A 52 -6.76 4.52 -7.63
CA VAL A 52 -5.40 4.83 -8.10
C VAL A 52 -4.38 4.14 -7.21
N ALA A 53 -3.42 3.48 -7.85
CA ALA A 53 -2.24 2.89 -7.23
C ALA A 53 -0.96 3.42 -7.91
N MET A 54 0.19 3.14 -7.30
CA MET A 54 1.50 3.34 -7.90
C MET A 54 2.04 1.97 -8.35
N ARG A 55 2.44 1.84 -9.62
CA ARG A 55 3.04 0.62 -10.18
C ARG A 55 4.42 0.95 -10.73
N GLY A 56 5.40 0.10 -10.44
CA GLY A 56 6.76 0.34 -10.88
C GLY A 56 7.79 -0.58 -10.23
N SER A 57 9.05 -0.32 -10.53
CA SER A 57 10.22 -1.01 -9.98
C SER A 57 11.18 0.01 -9.38
N LEU A 58 12.22 -0.45 -8.68
CA LEU A 58 13.24 0.45 -8.12
C LEU A 58 14.09 1.11 -9.22
N ILE A 59 14.24 0.48 -10.38
CA ILE A 59 15.06 0.99 -11.49
C ILE A 59 14.26 1.85 -12.47
N ASP A 60 12.99 1.54 -12.68
CA ASP A 60 12.13 2.23 -13.65
C ASP A 60 11.31 3.36 -13.01
N GLY A 61 11.29 3.40 -11.68
CA GLY A 61 10.43 4.31 -10.93
C GLY A 61 8.97 3.88 -10.95
N PHE A 62 8.11 4.72 -10.39
CA PHE A 62 6.69 4.43 -10.19
C PHE A 62 5.80 5.43 -10.93
N ASN A 63 4.75 4.92 -11.56
CA ASN A 63 3.72 5.72 -12.22
C ASN A 63 2.34 5.40 -11.64
N SER A 64 1.43 6.38 -11.69
CA SER A 64 0.04 6.17 -11.31
C SER A 64 -0.65 5.21 -12.29
N VAL A 65 -1.42 4.26 -11.76
CA VAL A 65 -2.20 3.30 -12.54
C VAL A 65 -3.60 3.16 -11.93
N ILE A 66 -4.60 2.93 -12.77
CA ILE A 66 -5.91 2.45 -12.34
C ILE A 66 -5.89 0.93 -12.36
N LEU A 67 -6.18 0.30 -11.23
CA LEU A 67 -6.22 -1.15 -11.14
C LEU A 67 -7.55 -1.66 -11.68
N THR A 68 -7.51 -2.80 -12.36
CA THR A 68 -8.73 -3.50 -12.78
C THR A 68 -9.50 -3.99 -11.56
N THR A 69 -10.83 -4.04 -11.68
CA THR A 69 -11.68 -4.69 -10.68
C THR A 69 -11.18 -6.11 -10.41
N GLY A 70 -11.13 -6.51 -9.14
CA GLY A 70 -10.68 -7.83 -8.72
C GLY A 70 -9.19 -7.93 -8.38
N PHE A 71 -8.38 -6.90 -8.67
CA PHE A 71 -6.95 -6.94 -8.39
C PHE A 71 -6.67 -6.96 -6.89
N GLY A 72 -6.07 -8.07 -6.43
CA GLY A 72 -5.73 -8.28 -5.04
C GLY A 72 -6.93 -8.40 -4.13
N ASP A 73 -8.02 -9.02 -4.62
CA ASP A 73 -9.18 -9.31 -3.79
C ASP A 73 -8.81 -10.11 -2.54
N GLY A 74 -9.48 -9.80 -1.43
CA GLY A 74 -9.27 -10.45 -0.15
C GLY A 74 -8.01 -9.97 0.60
N VAL A 75 -7.10 -9.20 -0.01
CA VAL A 75 -5.91 -8.73 0.72
C VAL A 75 -6.28 -7.87 1.93
N GLU A 76 -7.40 -7.13 1.90
CA GLU A 76 -7.91 -6.35 3.03
C GLU A 76 -8.18 -7.15 4.31
N THR A 77 -8.33 -8.47 4.24
CA THR A 77 -8.58 -9.34 5.41
C THR A 77 -7.34 -10.08 5.88
N ILE A 78 -6.23 -9.99 5.15
CA ILE A 78 -4.97 -10.66 5.50
C ILE A 78 -4.25 -9.87 6.61
N ALA A 79 -3.70 -10.54 7.62
CA ALA A 79 -2.92 -9.91 8.67
C ALA A 79 -1.60 -9.30 8.12
N PRO A 80 -1.03 -8.25 8.75
CA PRO A 80 -1.51 -7.58 9.96
C PRO A 80 -2.74 -6.69 9.68
N LEU A 81 -3.70 -6.68 10.62
CA LEU A 81 -4.84 -5.78 10.60
C LEU A 81 -4.78 -4.86 11.81
N PRO A 82 -5.36 -3.65 11.74
CA PRO A 82 -5.53 -2.84 12.92
C PRO A 82 -6.49 -3.53 13.90
N ASP A 83 -6.12 -3.64 15.18
CA ASP A 83 -7.00 -4.19 16.23
C ASP A 83 -8.21 -3.29 16.52
N GLY A 84 -8.14 -2.03 16.06
CA GLY A 84 -9.21 -1.05 16.04
C GLY A 84 -8.79 0.18 15.24
N CYS A 85 -9.71 0.77 14.49
CA CYS A 85 -9.50 2.02 13.75
C CYS A 85 -10.52 3.05 14.22
N ALA A 86 -10.26 3.64 15.38
CA ALA A 86 -11.04 4.75 15.92
C ALA A 86 -10.09 5.85 16.39
N PHE A 87 -9.44 6.47 15.40
CA PHE A 87 -8.53 7.62 15.50
C PHE A 87 -7.16 7.35 16.10
#